data_AF-K2G5Q1-F1
#
_entry.id   AF-K2G5Q1-F1
#
_cell.length_a   1.000
_cell.length_b   1.000
_cell.length_c   1.000
_cell.angle_alpha   90.00
_cell.angle_beta   90.00
_cell.angle_gamma   90.00
#
_symmetry.space_group_name_H-M   'P 1'
#
loop_
_entity.id
_entity.type
_entity.pdbx_description
1 polymer ?
#
loop_
_entity_poly.entity_id
_entity_poly.type
_entity_poly.pdbx_seq_one_letter_code
_entity_poly.pdbx_strand_id
1 'polypeptide(L)' 'MQNKNENSLLVPQEIIENRILFIRGKKVMIDSDLAMLYGVSTKVFNQSVKRNIKRFPNDFMFQLTVAEKEE' A
#
# COMPACT_ATOMS: atom_id res chain seq x y z
N MET A 1 -8.52 4.32 -36.70
CA MET A 1 -8.33 3.39 -35.57
C MET A 1 -8.14 4.25 -34.35
N GLN A 2 -9.09 4.26 -33.41
CA GLN A 2 -9.06 5.17 -32.27
C GLN A 2 -7.86 4.82 -31.37
N ASN A 3 -6.94 5.77 -31.23
CA ASN A 3 -5.89 5.75 -30.21
C ASN A 3 -6.57 5.66 -28.84
N LYS A 4 -6.30 4.59 -28.10
CA LYS A 4 -6.62 4.50 -26.67
C LYS A 4 -5.75 5.52 -25.94
N ASN A 5 -6.25 6.75 -25.78
CA ASN A 5 -5.74 7.69 -24.77
C ASN A 5 -5.77 6.95 -23.41
N GLU A 6 -4.64 6.69 -22.74
CA GLU A 6 -3.82 7.63 -21.94
C GLU A 6 -4.64 8.18 -20.74
N ASN A 7 -4.17 7.90 -19.51
CA ASN A 7 -4.73 8.25 -18.17
C ASN A 7 -5.87 7.42 -17.56
N SER A 8 -5.58 6.21 -17.05
CA SER A 8 -6.56 5.49 -16.21
C SER A 8 -6.10 5.13 -14.80
N LEU A 9 -4.98 5.64 -14.28
CA LEU A 9 -4.46 5.28 -12.93
C LEU A 9 -3.50 6.32 -12.29
N LEU A 10 -3.56 7.60 -12.69
CA LEU A 10 -2.73 8.63 -12.04
C LEU A 10 -3.33 8.97 -10.67
N VAL A 11 -2.81 8.32 -9.62
CA VAL A 11 -3.05 8.72 -8.24
C VAL A 11 -2.31 10.04 -8.01
N PRO A 12 -3.00 11.12 -7.58
CA PRO A 12 -2.34 12.37 -7.24
C PRO A 12 -1.22 12.16 -6.23
N GLN A 13 -0.07 12.79 -6.45
CA GLN A 13 1.11 12.68 -5.59
C GLN A 13 0.78 13.03 -4.13
N GLU A 14 -0.01 14.07 -3.92
CA GLU A 14 -0.48 14.52 -2.59
C GLU A 14 -1.19 13.41 -1.81
N ILE A 15 -1.98 12.56 -2.49
CA ILE A 15 -2.67 11.43 -1.85
C ILE A 15 -1.66 10.37 -1.39
N ILE A 16 -0.60 10.14 -2.15
CA ILE A 16 0.47 9.21 -1.76
C ILE A 16 1.24 9.79 -0.59
N GLU A 17 1.64 11.05 -0.66
CA GLU A 17 2.44 11.72 0.38
C GLU A 17 1.71 11.77 1.73
N ASN A 18 0.41 12.12 1.73
CA ASN A 18 -0.40 12.17 2.95
C ASN A 18 -0.61 10.81 3.63
N ARG A 19 -0.31 9.70 2.93
CA ARG A 19 -0.43 8.33 3.46
C ARG A 19 0.92 7.72 3.83
N ILE A 20 2.02 8.44 3.62
CA ILE A 20 3.35 8.00 4.03
C ILE A 20 3.57 8.37 5.49
N LEU A 21 3.75 7.35 6.32
CA LEU A 21 4.16 7.47 7.72
C LEU A 21 5.66 7.26 7.86
N PHE A 22 6.23 7.75 8.95
CA PHE A 22 7.63 7.53 9.28
C PHE A 22 7.77 6.65 10.51
N ILE A 23 8.03 5.36 10.31
CA ILE A 23 8.07 4.36 11.38
C ILE A 23 9.41 3.63 11.32
N ARG A 24 10.09 3.51 12.49
CA ARG A 24 11.42 2.88 12.61
C ARG A 24 12.46 3.41 11.61
N GLY A 25 12.41 4.71 11.31
CA GLY A 25 13.33 5.35 10.36
C GLY A 25 13.02 5.09 8.88
N LYS A 26 11.86 4.49 8.57
CA LYS A 26 11.44 4.14 7.20
C LYS A 26 10.15 4.86 6.82
N LYS A 27 10.04 5.26 5.56
CA LYS A 27 8.78 5.71 4.95
C LYS A 27 7.92 4.47 4.68
N VAL A 28 6.74 4.42 5.27
CA VAL A 28 5.82 3.28 5.19
C VAL A 28 4.41 3.73 4.84
N MET A 29 3.65 2.85 4.20
CA MET A 29 2.22 3.07 3.92
C MET A 29 1.43 1.90 4.50
N ILE A 30 0.28 2.18 5.10
CA ILE A 30 -0.56 1.15 5.72
C ILE A 30 -1.20 0.28 4.63
N ASP A 31 -1.42 -1.01 4.94
CA ASP A 31 -2.03 -1.98 4.03
C ASP A 31 -3.43 -1.56 3.57
N SER A 32 -4.21 -0.90 4.43
CA SER A 32 -5.51 -0.32 4.08
C SER A 32 -5.43 0.79 3.03
N ASP A 33 -4.40 1.63 3.12
CA ASP A 33 -4.15 2.69 2.14
C ASP A 33 -3.73 2.10 0.80
N LEU A 34 -2.80 1.13 0.81
CA LEU A 34 -2.42 0.40 -0.38
C LEU A 34 -3.62 -0.29 -1.03
N ALA A 35 -4.46 -0.98 -0.23
CA ALA A 35 -5.66 -1.65 -0.73
C ALA A 35 -6.63 -0.66 -1.40
N MET A 36 -6.83 0.53 -0.82
CA MET A 36 -7.62 1.60 -1.41
C MET A 36 -7.05 2.05 -2.77
N LEU A 37 -5.73 2.27 -2.86
CA LEU A 37 -5.07 2.68 -4.10
C LEU A 37 -5.20 1.62 -5.21
N TYR A 38 -5.18 0.33 -4.84
CA TYR A 38 -5.42 -0.79 -5.75
C TYR A 38 -6.92 -1.06 -6.02
N GLY A 39 -7.84 -0.33 -5.40
CA GLY A 39 -9.28 -0.51 -5.57
C GLY A 39 -9.82 -1.83 -5.02
N VAL A 40 -9.15 -2.42 -4.02
CA VAL A 40 -9.55 -3.69 -3.39
C VAL A 40 -9.78 -3.50 -1.88
N SER A 41 -10.49 -4.44 -1.25
CA SER A 41 -10.59 -4.42 0.22
C SER A 41 -9.27 -4.85 0.85
N THR A 42 -8.96 -4.31 2.04
CA THR A 42 -7.78 -4.70 2.84
C THR A 42 -7.73 -6.21 3.09
N LYS A 43 -8.89 -6.85 3.27
CA LYS A 43 -8.98 -8.32 3.43
C LYS A 43 -8.47 -9.06 2.19
N VAL A 44 -8.89 -8.64 0.99
CA VAL A 44 -8.46 -9.25 -0.29
C VAL A 44 -6.98 -8.98 -0.55
N PHE A 45 -6.51 -7.76 -0.26
CA PHE A 45 -5.11 -7.40 -0.33
C PHE A 45 -4.26 -8.33 0.57
N ASN A 46 -4.61 -8.43 1.85
CA ASN A 46 -3.90 -9.28 2.81
C ASN A 46 -3.96 -10.77 2.46
N GLN A 47 -5.07 -11.25 1.90
CA GLN A 47 -5.14 -12.62 1.39
C GLN A 47 -4.15 -12.83 0.23
N SER A 48 -4.04 -11.86 -0.67
CA SER A 48 -3.12 -11.90 -1.82
C SER A 48 -1.66 -11.88 -1.37
N VAL A 49 -1.32 -11.03 -0.39
CA VAL A 49 0.01 -10.99 0.24
C VAL A 49 0.34 -12.34 0.87
N LYS A 50 -0.56 -12.90 1.70
CA LYS A 50 -0.33 -14.21 2.36
C LYS A 50 -0.12 -15.34 1.35
N ARG A 51 -0.89 -15.39 0.27
CA ARG A 51 -0.73 -16.39 -0.80
C ARG A 51 0.61 -16.24 -1.54
N ASN A 52 1.14 -15.03 -1.60
CA ASN A 52 2.35 -14.70 -2.35
C ASN A 52 3.51 -14.24 -1.45
N ILE A 53 3.56 -14.71 -0.19
CA ILE A 53 4.49 -14.18 0.83
C ILE A 53 5.97 -14.20 0.40
N LYS A 54 6.34 -15.13 -0.49
CA LYS A 54 7.69 -15.20 -1.10
C LYS A 54 8.09 -13.93 -1.88
N ARG A 55 7.12 -13.09 -2.29
CA ARG A 55 7.32 -11.80 -2.96
C ARG A 55 7.43 -10.62 -1.99
N PHE A 56 7.16 -10.83 -0.70
CA PHE A 56 7.12 -9.79 0.33
C PHE A 56 8.15 -10.10 1.43
N PRO A 57 9.44 -9.88 1.17
CA PRO A 57 10.48 -10.06 2.18
C PRO A 57 10.33 -9.04 3.32
N ASN A 58 10.99 -9.27 4.46
CA ASN A 58 10.91 -8.43 5.65
C ASN A 58 11.37 -6.98 5.44
N ASP A 59 12.18 -6.72 4.41
CA ASP A 59 12.57 -5.35 4.03
C ASP A 59 11.50 -4.62 3.22
N PHE A 60 10.52 -5.36 2.69
CA PHE A 60 9.40 -4.81 1.91
C PHE A 60 8.16 -4.56 2.75
N MET A 61 7.88 -5.39 3.75
CA MET A 61 6.77 -5.22 4.68
C MET A 61 7.11 -5.68 6.09
N PHE A 62 6.45 -5.09 7.07
CA PHE A 62 6.50 -5.55 8.45
C PHE A 62 5.16 -5.28 9.14
N GLN A 63 4.88 -6.02 10.20
CA GLN A 63 3.73 -5.74 11.05
C GLN A 63 4.11 -4.66 12.07
N LEU A 64 3.24 -3.67 12.20
CA LEU A 64 3.33 -2.69 13.28
C LEU A 64 3.10 -3.38 14.61
N THR A 65 3.82 -2.91 15.64
CA THR A 65 3.50 -3.23 17.02
C THR A 65 2.18 -2.57 17.43
N VAL A 66 1.61 -3.00 18.56
CA VAL A 66 0.40 -2.38 19.11
C VAL A 66 0.62 -0.89 19.37
N ALA A 67 1.77 -0.52 19.95
CA ALA A 67 2.11 0.87 20.22
C ALA A 67 2.23 1.71 18.94
N GLU A 68 2.83 1.18 17.87
CA GLU A 68 2.95 1.89 16.57
C GLU A 68 1.62 2.02 15.82
N LYS A 69 0.60 1.25 16.20
CA LYS A 69 -0.75 1.32 15.61
C LYS A 69 -1.64 2.33 16.35
N GLU A 70 -1.32 2.65 17.60
CA GLU A 70 -2.09 3.55 18.45
C GLU A 70 -1.72 5.03 18.26
N GLU A 71 -0.71 5.32 17.44
CA GLU A 71 -0.31 6.66 17.00
C GLU A 71 -1.16 7.14 15.80
#